data_AF-F4QKH8-F1
#
_entry.id   AF-F4QKH8-F1
#
_cell.length_a   1.000
_cell.length_b   1.000
_cell.length_c   1.000
_cell.angle_alpha   90.00
_cell.angle_beta   90.00
_cell.angle_gamma   90.00
#
_symmetry.space_group_name_H-M   'P 1'
#
loop_
_entity.id
_entity.type
_entity.pdbx_description
1 polymer ?
#
loop_
_entity_poly.entity_id
_entity_poly.type
_entity_poly.pdbx_seq_one_letter_code
_entity_poly.pdbx_strand_id
1 'polypeptide(L)'
;MKTAVFAYLQSLSQLEAFDSVEGAVAGCEGITVAEGDYLFFDATGQPLDAVFSTPVSFSRDGLTYNNGVYSLKNGSGKTLQEVLFELCRRKGWVNILTTEEMNHLYGID
;
A
#
# COMPACT_ATOMS: atom_id res chain seq x y z
N MET A 1 7.05 13.61 -14.39
CA MET A 1 6.89 13.31 -12.95
C MET A 1 7.02 11.81 -12.80
N LYS A 2 7.77 11.31 -11.80
CA LYS A 2 7.88 9.87 -11.55
C LYS A 2 6.52 9.35 -11.08
N THR A 3 6.00 8.33 -11.77
CA THR A 3 4.69 7.71 -11.53
C THR A 3 4.79 6.58 -10.51
N ALA A 4 5.74 6.67 -9.57
CA ALA A 4 6.03 5.58 -8.66
C ALA A 4 4.84 5.32 -7.72
N VAL A 5 4.64 4.04 -7.37
CA VAL A 5 3.63 3.60 -6.40
C VAL A 5 4.32 2.74 -5.37
N PHE A 6 4.01 2.97 -4.10
CA PHE A 6 4.41 2.08 -3.01
C PHE A 6 3.23 1.20 -2.64
N ALA A 7 3.43 -0.12 -2.56
CA ALA A 7 2.46 -1.06 -2.03
C ALA A 7 3.02 -1.69 -0.77
N TYR A 8 2.27 -1.59 0.33
CA TYR A 8 2.60 -2.23 1.58
C TYR A 8 1.66 -3.41 1.81
N LEU A 9 2.23 -4.61 1.86
CA LEU A 9 1.53 -5.85 2.19
C LEU A 9 1.58 -6.06 3.70
N GLN A 10 0.42 -5.93 4.37
CA GLN A 10 0.38 -5.87 5.84
C GLN A 10 0.72 -7.22 6.47
N SER A 11 0.17 -8.33 5.97
CA SER A 11 0.39 -9.68 6.48
C SER A 11 1.87 -10.09 6.49
N LEU A 12 2.64 -9.69 5.48
CA LEU A 12 4.08 -9.97 5.37
C LEU A 12 4.96 -8.84 5.89
N SER A 13 4.38 -7.71 6.26
CA SER A 13 5.11 -6.49 6.62
C SER A 13 6.16 -6.09 5.57
N GLN A 14 5.78 -6.15 4.30
CA GLN A 14 6.66 -5.91 3.16
C GLN A 14 6.23 -4.65 2.42
N LEU A 15 7.20 -3.77 2.14
CA LEU A 15 7.01 -2.59 1.30
C LEU A 15 7.68 -2.84 -0.05
N GLU A 16 6.95 -2.66 -1.13
CA GLU A 16 7.45 -2.75 -2.50
C GLU A 16 7.21 -1.42 -3.22
N ALA A 17 8.13 -1.06 -4.11
CA ALA A 17 8.05 0.13 -4.93
C ALA A 17 7.97 -0.27 -6.41
N PHE A 18 6.98 0.29 -7.10
CA PHE A 18 6.72 0.08 -8.51
C PHE A 18 7.00 1.37 -9.28
N ASP A 19 7.56 1.26 -10.49
CA ASP A 19 7.87 2.42 -11.34
C ASP A 19 6.61 3.09 -11.93
N SER A 20 5.47 2.39 -11.93
CA SER A 20 4.19 2.92 -12.42
C SER A 20 2.98 2.32 -11.69
N VAL A 21 1.82 2.98 -11.85
CA VAL A 21 0.52 2.48 -11.37
C VAL A 21 0.18 1.14 -12.02
N GLU A 22 0.42 1.00 -13.32
CA GLU A 22 0.17 -0.25 -14.05
C GLU A 22 1.05 -1.39 -13.52
N GLY A 23 2.30 -1.09 -13.17
CA GLY A 23 3.19 -2.06 -12.53
C GLY A 23 2.66 -2.53 -11.18
N ALA A 24 2.19 -1.61 -10.35
CA ALA A 24 1.61 -1.95 -9.05
C ALA A 24 0.31 -2.78 -9.18
N VAL A 25 -0.58 -2.42 -10.12
CA VAL A 25 -1.83 -3.15 -10.38
C VAL A 25 -1.54 -4.55 -10.96
N ALA A 26 -0.49 -4.71 -11.76
CA ALA A 26 -0.07 -6.00 -12.30
C ALA A 26 0.65 -6.87 -11.25
N GLY A 27 1.40 -6.25 -10.34
CA GLY A 27 2.20 -6.94 -9.32
C GLY A 27 1.43 -7.34 -8.06
N CYS A 28 0.32 -6.67 -7.76
CA CYS A 28 -0.49 -6.96 -6.57
C CYS A 28 -1.75 -7.73 -6.94
N GLU A 29 -1.98 -8.88 -6.28
CA GLU A 29 -3.17 -9.68 -6.52
C GLU A 29 -4.43 -8.95 -6.03
N GLY A 30 -5.35 -8.66 -6.94
CA GLY A 30 -6.61 -8.00 -6.64
C GLY A 30 -7.45 -8.68 -5.55
N ILE A 31 -7.30 -9.98 -5.32
CA ILE A 31 -7.93 -10.70 -4.20
C ILE A 31 -7.40 -10.17 -2.86
N THR A 32 -6.08 -10.17 -2.69
CA THR A 32 -5.41 -9.66 -1.49
C THR A 32 -5.70 -8.16 -1.29
N VAL A 33 -5.85 -7.43 -2.41
CA VAL A 33 -6.29 -6.03 -2.38
C VAL A 33 -7.73 -5.90 -1.89
N ALA A 34 -8.66 -6.74 -2.38
CA ALA A 34 -10.06 -6.73 -1.96
C ALA A 34 -10.25 -7.15 -0.50
N GLU A 35 -9.36 -7.98 0.04
CA GLU A 35 -9.28 -8.32 1.47
C GLU A 35 -8.74 -7.16 2.33
N GLY A 36 -8.22 -6.11 1.70
CA GLY A 36 -7.67 -4.93 2.38
C GLY A 36 -6.28 -5.16 2.97
N ASP A 37 -5.56 -6.20 2.54
CA ASP A 37 -4.22 -6.51 3.06
C ASP A 37 -3.12 -5.64 2.40
N TYR A 38 -3.38 -5.11 1.21
CA TYR A 38 -2.55 -4.09 0.57
C TYR A 38 -2.96 -2.67 0.94
N LEU A 39 -1.98 -1.83 1.28
CA LEU A 39 -2.10 -0.38 1.34
C LEU A 39 -1.27 0.24 0.20
N PHE A 40 -1.86 1.13 -0.60
CA PHE A 40 -1.18 1.77 -1.72
C PHE A 40 -0.91 3.25 -1.45
N PHE A 41 0.21 3.75 -1.95
CA PHE A 41 0.61 5.14 -1.82
C PHE A 41 1.23 5.65 -3.11
N ASP A 42 1.00 6.92 -3.43
CA ASP A 42 1.66 7.56 -4.57
C ASP A 42 3.13 7.90 -4.27
N ALA A 43 3.82 8.47 -5.27
CA ALA A 43 5.22 8.86 -5.16
C ALA A 43 5.51 9.90 -4.05
N THR A 44 4.49 10.58 -3.54
CA THR A 44 4.58 11.56 -2.44
C THR A 44 4.18 10.96 -1.09
N GLY A 45 3.82 9.66 -1.04
CA GLY A 45 3.40 8.97 0.16
C GLY A 45 1.93 9.20 0.52
N GLN A 46 1.14 9.83 -0.35
CA GLN A 46 -0.30 10.01 -0.13
C GLN A 46 -1.06 8.72 -0.43
N PRO A 47 -2.12 8.41 0.34
CA PRO A 47 -2.85 7.16 0.19
C PRO A 47 -3.58 7.08 -1.14
N LEU A 48 -3.60 5.87 -1.71
CA LEU A 48 -4.36 5.50 -2.89
C LEU A 48 -5.36 4.40 -2.55
N ASP A 49 -6.58 4.54 -3.05
CA ASP A 49 -7.64 3.53 -2.90
C ASP A 49 -7.73 2.67 -4.16
N ALA A 50 -7.87 1.36 -3.96
CA ALA A 50 -8.18 0.43 -5.03
C ALA A 50 -9.67 0.46 -5.35
N VAL A 51 -10.02 0.86 -6.57
CA VAL A 51 -11.40 0.91 -7.04
C VAL A 51 -11.60 -0.17 -8.09
N PHE A 52 -12.37 -1.20 -7.74
CA PHE A 52 -12.67 -2.33 -8.62
C PHE A 52 -13.71 -1.96 -9.69
N SER A 53 -13.32 -2.09 -10.95
CA SER A 53 -14.23 -2.05 -12.10
C SER A 53 -14.82 -3.42 -12.41
N THR A 54 -14.13 -4.49 -12.03
CA THR A 54 -14.64 -5.86 -12.06
C THR A 54 -14.43 -6.45 -10.68
N PRO A 55 -15.48 -6.93 -10.01
CA PRO A 55 -15.35 -7.47 -8.67
C PRO A 55 -14.48 -8.72 -8.66
N VAL A 56 -13.77 -8.93 -7.55
CA VAL A 56 -13.10 -10.20 -7.26
C VAL A 56 -14.15 -11.30 -7.12
N SER A 57 -13.84 -12.50 -7.61
CA SER A 57 -14.63 -13.71 -7.39
C SER A 57 -13.71 -14.86 -7.01
N PHE A 58 -14.07 -15.68 -6.04
CA PHE A 58 -13.31 -16.87 -5.68
C PHE A 58 -14.27 -18.02 -5.55
N SER A 59 -13.96 -19.15 -6.18
CA SER A 59 -14.80 -20.32 -6.03
C SER A 59 -13.93 -21.59 -6.14
N ARG A 60 -13.98 -22.47 -5.13
CA ARG A 60 -13.23 -23.73 -4.96
C ARG A 60 -14.07 -25.04 -4.99
N ASP A 61 -13.57 -26.09 -5.67
CA ASP A 61 -14.21 -27.41 -5.87
C ASP A 61 -15.30 -27.47 -6.97
N GLY A 62 -15.01 -26.86 -8.13
CA GLY A 62 -15.84 -26.94 -9.35
C GLY A 62 -16.09 -25.59 -10.04
N LEU A 63 -15.17 -24.65 -9.88
CA LEU A 63 -15.58 -23.32 -9.45
C LEU A 63 -14.68 -22.18 -10.01
N THR A 64 -15.26 -20.99 -10.23
CA THR A 64 -14.66 -19.79 -10.87
C THR A 64 -13.89 -18.86 -9.93
N TYR A 65 -12.66 -18.52 -10.32
CA TYR A 65 -11.79 -17.53 -9.69
C TYR A 65 -11.52 -16.35 -10.65
N ASN A 66 -11.70 -15.13 -10.19
CA ASN A 66 -11.42 -13.88 -10.90
C ASN A 66 -10.73 -12.93 -9.92
N ASN A 67 -9.55 -12.44 -10.28
CA ASN A 67 -8.75 -11.53 -9.45
C ASN A 67 -9.36 -10.11 -9.35
N GLY A 68 -10.51 -9.90 -9.98
CA GLY A 68 -11.06 -8.58 -10.24
C GLY A 68 -10.18 -7.79 -11.20
N VAL A 69 -10.66 -6.60 -11.52
CA VAL A 69 -9.88 -5.56 -12.21
C VAL A 69 -10.10 -4.30 -11.42
N TYR A 70 -9.02 -3.62 -11.06
CA TYR A 70 -9.07 -2.40 -10.28
C TYR A 70 -8.11 -1.34 -10.82
N SER A 71 -8.37 -0.11 -10.41
CA SER A 71 -7.50 1.04 -10.64
C SER A 71 -7.17 1.69 -9.32
N LEU A 72 -5.99 2.32 -9.21
CA LEU A 72 -5.64 3.15 -8.06
C LEU A 72 -6.11 4.58 -8.29
N LYS A 73 -6.76 5.16 -7.27
CA LYS A 73 -7.21 6.56 -7.28
C LYS A 73 -6.80 7.24 -5.98
N ASN A 74 -6.79 8.57 -5.97
CA ASN A 74 -6.57 9.33 -4.74
C ASN A 74 -7.53 8.86 -3.66
N GLY A 75 -6.96 8.37 -2.57
CA GLY A 75 -7.71 7.77 -1.49
C GLY A 75 -7.77 8.67 -0.28
N SER A 76 -8.29 8.09 0.80
CA SER A 76 -8.28 8.69 2.13
C SER A 76 -7.72 7.70 3.14
N GLY A 77 -6.94 8.18 4.09
CA GLY A 77 -6.34 7.30 5.09
C GLY A 77 -5.03 7.84 5.62
N LYS A 78 -4.27 6.95 6.24
CA LYS A 78 -2.92 7.25 6.71
C LYS A 78 -1.98 7.37 5.52
N THR A 79 -1.07 8.32 5.61
CA THR A 79 0.09 8.45 4.73
C THR A 79 1.07 7.29 4.95
N LEU A 80 1.96 7.08 3.97
CA LEU A 80 3.02 6.08 4.09
C LEU A 80 3.88 6.32 5.34
N GLN A 81 4.20 7.58 5.64
CA GLN A 81 4.99 7.95 6.83
C GLN A 81 4.30 7.53 8.12
N GLU A 82 3.00 7.79 8.26
CA GLU A 82 2.24 7.38 9.44
C GLU A 82 2.19 5.85 9.60
N VAL A 83 2.01 5.13 8.49
CA VAL A 83 2.01 3.66 8.49
C VAL A 83 3.37 3.12 8.94
N LEU A 84 4.47 3.61 8.35
CA LEU A 84 5.82 3.19 8.73
C LEU A 84 6.14 3.53 10.19
N PHE A 85 5.74 4.70 10.67
CA PHE A 85 5.93 5.10 12.06
C PHE A 85 5.20 4.16 13.03
N GLU A 86 3.95 3.81 12.73
CA GLU A 86 3.19 2.86 13.54
C GLU A 86 3.81 1.46 13.56
N LEU A 87 4.36 1.00 12.44
CA LEU A 87 5.05 -0.29 12.35
C LEU A 87 6.33 -0.31 13.16
N CYS A 88 7.15 0.74 13.05
CA CYS A 88 8.34 0.89 13.88
C CYS A 88 7.96 0.88 15.36
N ARG A 89 6.85 1.55 15.74
CA ARG A 89 6.36 1.56 17.13
C ARG A 89 5.94 0.16 17.58
N ARG A 90 5.20 -0.59 16.76
CA ARG A 90 4.76 -1.97 17.06
C ARG A 90 5.94 -2.94 17.21
N LYS A 91 6.99 -2.79 16.41
CA LYS A 91 8.20 -3.62 16.48
C LYS A 91 9.17 -3.21 17.58
N GLY A 92 8.83 -2.19 18.39
CA GLY A 92 9.69 -1.67 19.45
C GLY A 92 10.94 -0.94 18.94
N TRP A 93 10.94 -0.55 17.66
CA TRP A 93 12.04 0.18 17.02
C TRP A 93 11.98 1.69 17.26
N VAL A 94 10.83 2.22 17.68
CA VAL A 94 10.65 3.63 18.12
C VAL A 94 10.89 3.74 19.62
N ASN A 95 12.10 3.38 20.06
CA ASN A 95 12.62 3.82 21.35
C ASN A 95 13.73 4.86 21.18
N ILE A 96 13.99 5.34 19.95
CA ILE A 96 15.21 6.12 19.67
C ILE A 96 14.99 7.44 18.94
N LEU A 97 13.87 7.72 18.26
CA LEU A 97 13.71 9.03 17.61
C LEU A 97 12.28 9.58 17.74
N THR A 98 12.20 10.80 18.23
CA THR A 98 11.02 11.66 18.28
C THR A 98 10.60 12.09 16.87
N THR A 99 9.35 12.56 16.72
CA THR A 99 8.81 13.04 15.44
C THR A 99 9.66 14.17 14.83
N GLU A 100 10.24 15.03 15.67
CA GLU A 100 11.14 16.12 15.25
C GLU A 100 12.45 15.59 14.64
N GLU A 101 13.01 14.52 15.20
CA GLU A 101 14.24 13.91 14.70
C GLU A 101 14.03 13.21 13.36
N MET A 102 12.85 12.63 13.12
CA MET A 102 12.52 12.08 11.80
C MET A 102 12.36 13.16 10.73
N ASN A 103 11.68 14.27 11.04
CA ASN A 103 11.51 15.37 10.08
C ASN A 103 12.87 15.97 9.68
N HIS A 104 13.81 16.06 10.63
CA HIS A 104 15.17 16.52 10.36
C HIS A 104 16.00 15.54 9.51
N LEU A 105 15.86 14.23 9.73
CA LEU A 105 16.61 13.19 8.98
C LEU A 105 16.14 13.01 7.55
N TYR A 106 14.84 13.21 7.29
CA TYR A 106 14.24 13.00 5.98
C TYR A 106 13.90 14.29 5.23
N GLY A 107 14.18 15.46 5.82
CA GLY A 107 14.03 16.77 5.16
C GLY A 107 12.59 17.07 4.76
N ILE A 108 11.64 16.71 5.63
CA ILE A 108 10.22 16.98 5.43
C ILE A 108 9.86 18.14 6.39
N ASP A 109 9.91 19.36 5.85
CA ASP A 109 9.39 20.57 6.48
C ASP A 109 7.88 20.74 6.18
#